data_AF-A0A2H0WZ18-F1
#
_entry.id   AF-A0A2H0WZ18-F1
#
_cell.length_a   1.000
_cell.length_b   1.000
_cell.length_c   1.000
_cell.angle_alpha   90.00
_cell.angle_beta   90.00
_cell.angle_gamma   90.00
#
_symmetry.space_group_name_H-M   'P 1'
#
loop_
_entity.id
_entity.type
_entity.pdbx_description
1 polymer ?
#
loop_
_entity_poly.entity_id
_entity_poly.type
_entity_poly.pdbx_seq_one_letter_code
_entity_poly.pdbx_strand_id
1 'polypeptide(L)'
;MTIKESKNLKQDKVPRTSEYYGDEGIIDPDFCLLESFNRVDDRLDLFFKNKSQARISAKNVEGGKELDVIEQRLENFIGKSYREIIEAEF
;
A
#
# COMPACT_ATOMS: atom_id res chain seq x y z
N MET A 1 4.89 5.97 13.73
CA MET A 1 5.74 4.94 13.05
C MET A 1 5.31 4.90 11.59
N THR A 2 6.20 4.62 10.63
CA THR A 2 5.84 4.56 9.19
C THR A 2 5.69 3.13 8.69
N ILE A 3 5.02 2.93 7.54
CA ILE A 3 4.68 1.59 7.01
C ILE A 3 5.97 0.93 6.55
N LYS A 4 6.84 1.75 5.95
CA LYS A 4 8.16 1.39 5.48
C LYS A 4 9.09 0.91 6.61
N GLU A 5 8.94 1.43 7.81
CA GLU A 5 9.79 1.11 8.97
C GLU A 5 9.18 0.04 9.90
N SER A 6 7.90 -0.30 9.74
CA SER A 6 7.28 -1.30 10.57
C SER A 6 7.94 -2.67 10.40
N LYS A 7 8.39 -3.24 11.53
CA LYS A 7 8.87 -4.63 11.58
C LYS A 7 7.73 -5.65 11.46
N ASN A 8 6.49 -5.24 11.74
CA ASN A 8 5.31 -6.09 11.78
C ASN A 8 4.56 -6.13 10.44
N LEU A 9 4.90 -5.24 9.50
CA LEU A 9 4.30 -5.17 8.17
C LEU A 9 5.28 -5.62 7.08
N LYS A 10 4.73 -6.10 5.98
CA LYS A 10 5.41 -6.31 4.70
C LYS A 10 4.66 -5.49 3.66
N GLN A 11 5.39 -4.72 2.84
CA GLN A 11 4.79 -4.03 1.70
C GLN A 11 5.41 -4.50 0.39
N ASP A 12 4.79 -4.11 -0.71
CA ASP A 12 5.42 -4.12 -2.03
C ASP A 12 6.35 -2.91 -2.18
N LYS A 13 7.60 -3.15 -2.61
CA LYS A 13 8.58 -2.06 -2.73
C LYS A 13 8.15 -0.98 -3.72
N VAL A 14 7.38 -1.37 -4.74
CA VAL A 14 6.91 -0.53 -5.83
C VAL A 14 5.54 -1.03 -6.30
N PRO A 15 4.63 -0.14 -6.71
CA PRO A 15 3.37 -0.53 -7.33
C PRO A 15 3.60 -1.21 -8.68
N ARG A 16 2.71 -2.14 -9.03
CA ARG A 16 2.79 -2.94 -10.26
C ARG A 16 1.46 -2.99 -10.99
N THR A 17 1.50 -2.91 -12.31
CA THR A 17 0.34 -3.19 -13.16
C THR A 17 0.21 -4.69 -13.42
N SER A 18 -1.01 -5.22 -13.38
CA SER A 18 -1.28 -6.63 -13.70
C SER A 18 -1.13 -6.98 -15.18
N GLU A 19 -1.06 -5.98 -16.07
CA GLU A 19 -1.04 -6.16 -17.52
C GLU A 19 0.36 -6.49 -18.09
N TYR A 20 1.44 -6.31 -17.30
CA TYR A 20 2.81 -6.46 -17.78
C TYR A 20 3.54 -7.57 -17.01
N TYR A 21 4.09 -8.55 -17.74
CA TYR A 21 4.93 -9.61 -17.18
C TYR A 21 6.39 -9.13 -17.09
N GLY A 22 6.94 -9.06 -15.87
CA GLY A 22 8.34 -8.67 -15.62
C GLY A 22 8.52 -7.25 -15.08
N ASP A 23 9.73 -6.70 -15.18
CA ASP A 23 10.08 -5.37 -14.65
C ASP A 23 9.40 -4.21 -15.42
N GLU A 24 8.82 -4.49 -16.59
CA GLU A 24 8.05 -3.53 -17.41
C GLU A 24 6.76 -3.06 -16.72
N GLY A 25 6.30 -3.75 -15.67
CA GLY A 25 5.12 -3.37 -14.90
C GLY A 25 5.40 -2.51 -13.66
N ILE A 26 6.65 -2.13 -13.39
CA ILE A 26 7.02 -1.31 -12.23
C ILE A 26 6.74 0.16 -12.54
N ILE A 27 5.90 0.80 -11.73
CA ILE A 27 5.63 2.24 -11.84
C ILE A 27 6.30 3.00 -10.70
N ASP A 28 6.79 4.19 -11.00
CA ASP A 28 7.28 5.12 -9.98
C ASP A 28 6.19 5.35 -8.90
N PRO A 29 6.49 5.11 -7.61
CA PRO A 29 5.59 5.38 -6.50
C PRO A 29 4.97 6.79 -6.49
N ASP A 30 5.69 7.78 -7.01
CA ASP A 30 5.24 9.18 -7.02
C ASP A 30 4.11 9.44 -8.02
N PHE A 31 3.97 8.60 -9.06
CA PHE A 31 2.88 8.69 -10.05
C PHE A 31 1.69 7.76 -9.75
N CYS A 32 1.73 7.03 -8.64
CA CYS A 32 0.69 6.09 -8.25
C CYS A 32 -0.25 6.73 -7.22
N LEU A 33 -1.25 7.46 -7.72
CA LEU A 33 -2.24 8.14 -6.85
C LEU A 33 -3.35 7.17 -6.43
N LEU A 34 -3.58 7.05 -5.12
CA LEU A 34 -4.55 6.11 -4.57
C LEU A 34 -5.96 6.46 -5.03
N GLU A 35 -6.65 5.46 -5.57
CA GLU A 35 -8.04 5.58 -6.02
C GLU A 35 -8.99 4.85 -5.07
N SER A 36 -8.62 3.65 -4.65
CA SER A 36 -9.39 2.84 -3.72
C SER A 36 -8.48 1.84 -3.01
N PHE A 37 -8.98 1.22 -1.94
CA PHE A 37 -8.29 0.17 -1.22
C PHE A 37 -9.29 -0.83 -0.67
N ASN A 38 -8.86 -2.07 -0.47
CA ASN A 38 -9.68 -3.12 0.11
C ASN A 38 -8.90 -3.89 1.17
N ARG A 39 -9.54 -4.21 2.28
CA ARG A 39 -9.03 -5.16 3.27
C ARG A 39 -9.41 -6.59 2.87
N VAL A 40 -8.41 -7.46 2.81
CA VAL A 40 -8.56 -8.89 2.56
C VAL A 40 -7.75 -9.62 3.64
N ASP A 41 -8.44 -10.18 4.63
CA ASP A 41 -7.82 -10.88 5.76
C ASP A 41 -6.67 -10.08 6.42
N ASP A 42 -5.43 -10.55 6.25
CA ASP A 42 -4.20 -10.01 6.80
C ASP A 42 -3.49 -9.02 5.86
N ARG A 43 -4.17 -8.51 4.83
CA ARG A 43 -3.59 -7.52 3.89
C ARG A 43 -4.55 -6.42 3.44
N LEU A 44 -3.97 -5.27 3.14
CA LEU A 44 -4.58 -4.18 2.39
C LEU A 44 -4.08 -4.23 0.95
N ASP A 45 -5.02 -4.35 0.02
CA ASP A 45 -4.79 -4.20 -1.42
C ASP A 45 -5.09 -2.74 -1.80
N LEU A 46 -4.09 -2.03 -2.33
CA LEU A 46 -4.18 -0.63 -2.78
C LEU A 46 -4.31 -0.59 -4.30
N PHE A 47 -5.27 0.20 -4.79
CA PHE A 47 -5.54 0.39 -6.22
C PHE A 47 -5.32 1.84 -6.61
N PHE A 48 -4.53 2.08 -7.65
CA PHE A 48 -4.13 3.41 -8.09
C PHE A 48 -4.77 3.79 -9.43
N LYS A 49 -4.97 5.09 -9.67
CA LYS A 49 -5.59 5.63 -10.89
C LYS A 49 -4.93 5.21 -12.20
N ASN A 50 -3.64 4.91 -12.16
CA ASN A 50 -2.85 4.44 -13.30
C ASN A 50 -2.97 2.93 -13.53
N LYS A 51 -3.97 2.26 -12.92
CA LYS A 51 -4.22 0.82 -12.97
C LYS A 51 -3.13 -0.05 -12.34
N SER A 52 -2.17 0.55 -11.63
CA SER A 52 -1.24 -0.20 -10.80
C SER A 52 -1.86 -0.56 -9.45
N GLN A 53 -1.20 -1.49 -8.76
CA GLN A 53 -1.63 -2.04 -7.49
C GLN A 53 -0.41 -2.21 -6.57
N ALA A 54 -0.61 -2.10 -5.27
CA ALA A 54 0.40 -2.44 -4.26
C ALA A 54 -0.27 -3.08 -3.05
N ARG A 55 0.50 -3.85 -2.28
CA ARG A 55 0.00 -4.54 -1.10
C ARG A 55 0.75 -4.16 0.15
N ILE A 56 0.02 -4.14 1.27
CA ILE A 56 0.57 -4.07 2.63
C ILE A 56 -0.03 -5.24 3.41
N SER A 57 0.79 -6.09 4.01
CA SER A 57 0.36 -7.30 4.72
C SER A 57 0.96 -7.37 6.12
N ALA A 58 0.20 -7.91 7.06
CA ALA A 58 0.66 -8.20 8.40
C ALA A 58 1.58 -9.44 8.40
N LYS A 59 2.68 -9.37 9.16
CA LYS A 59 3.57 -10.52 9.40
C LYS A 59 3.19 -11.31 10.65
N ASN A 60 2.44 -10.70 11.56
CA ASN A 60 2.08 -11.23 12.86
C ASN A 60 0.81 -10.51 13.40
N VAL A 61 0.36 -10.91 14.58
CA VAL A 61 -0.85 -10.36 15.23
C VAL A 61 -0.75 -8.84 15.45
N GLU A 62 0.42 -8.32 15.84
CA GLU A 62 0.62 -6.87 16.00
C GLU A 62 0.53 -6.14 14.66
N GLY A 63 1.02 -6.74 13.57
CA GLY A 63 0.85 -6.23 12.22
C GLY A 63 -0.61 -6.15 11.80
N GLY A 64 -1.45 -7.07 12.28
CA GLY A 64 -2.90 -7.01 12.07
C GLY A 64 -3.52 -5.75 12.68
N LYS A 65 -3.13 -5.41 13.92
CA LYS A 65 -3.57 -4.17 14.58
C LYS A 65 -3.06 -2.92 13.86
N GLU A 66 -1.82 -2.94 13.38
CA GLU A 66 -1.28 -1.83 12.59
C GLU A 66 -2.04 -1.65 11.27
N LEU A 67 -2.42 -2.74 10.60
CA LEU A 67 -3.25 -2.66 9.40
C LEU A 67 -4.62 -2.02 9.69
N ASP A 68 -5.24 -2.32 10.84
CA ASP A 68 -6.53 -1.73 11.20
C ASP A 68 -6.43 -0.21 11.38
N VAL A 69 -5.31 0.29 11.93
CA VAL A 69 -5.04 1.73 12.03
C VAL A 69 -4.78 2.34 10.64
N ILE A 70 -4.00 1.67 9.79
CA ILE A 70 -3.71 2.13 8.43
C ILE A 70 -4.99 2.21 7.62
N GLU A 71 -5.86 1.21 7.69
CA GLU A 71 -7.14 1.14 6.99
C GLU A 71 -8.04 2.32 7.33
N GLN A 72 -8.20 2.66 8.62
CA GLN A 72 -8.97 3.82 9.06
C GLN A 72 -8.41 5.15 8.53
N ARG A 73 -7.08 5.23 8.39
CA ARG A 73 -6.44 6.46 7.89
C ARG A 73 -6.50 6.56 6.38
N LEU A 74 -6.46 5.45 5.65
CA LEU A 74 -6.36 5.42 4.18
C LEU A 74 -7.50 6.16 3.46
N GLU A 75 -8.68 6.32 4.08
CA GLU A 75 -9.76 7.15 3.54
C GLU A 75 -9.31 8.60 3.30
N ASN A 76 -8.43 9.14 4.15
CA ASN A 76 -7.86 10.48 4.00
C ASN A 76 -6.69 10.54 3.01
N PHE A 77 -6.27 9.39 2.46
CA PHE A 77 -5.14 9.26 1.56
C PHE A 77 -5.58 9.06 0.10
N ILE A 78 -6.89 9.12 -0.19
CA ILE A 78 -7.36 9.13 -1.58
C ILE A 78 -6.72 10.31 -2.33
N GLY A 79 -6.13 10.02 -3.48
CA GLY A 79 -5.37 10.97 -4.30
C GLY A 79 -3.92 11.20 -3.86
N LYS A 80 -3.45 10.58 -2.76
CA LYS A 80 -2.04 10.59 -2.34
C LYS A 80 -1.22 9.57 -3.10
N SER A 81 0.07 9.85 -3.29
CA SER A 81 0.99 8.93 -3.96
C SER A 81 1.31 7.71 -3.09
N TYR A 82 1.76 6.62 -3.70
CA TYR A 82 2.20 5.46 -2.94
C TYR A 82 3.37 5.78 -2.00
N ARG A 83 4.27 6.67 -2.41
CA ARG A 83 5.36 7.15 -1.55
C ARG A 83 4.81 7.86 -0.32
N GLU A 84 3.87 8.79 -0.50
CA GLU A 84 3.23 9.50 0.61
C GLU A 84 2.54 8.53 1.58
N ILE A 85 1.93 7.46 1.08
CA ILE A 85 1.26 6.44 1.92
C ILE A 85 2.28 5.66 2.76
N ILE A 86 3.36 5.15 2.16
CA ILE A 86 4.31 4.29 2.89
C ILE A 86 5.21 5.07 3.86
N GLU A 87 5.39 6.37 3.62
CA GLU A 87 6.18 7.27 4.46
C GLU A 87 5.33 8.03 5.49
N ALA A 88 3.99 7.87 5.47
CA ALA A 88 3.12 8.49 6.44
C ALA A 88 3.21 7.84 7.82
N GLU A 89 3.03 8.68 8.84
CA GLU A 89 2.94 8.24 10.22
C GLU A 89 1.50 7.81 10.57
N PHE A 90 1.38 6.65 11.22
CA PHE A 90 0.15 6.12 11.82
C PHE A 90 0.31 5.83 13.30
#